data_AF-A0A522LKB4-F1
#
_entry.id   AF-A0A522LKB4-F1
#
_cell.length_a   1.000
_cell.length_b   1.000
_cell.length_c   1.000
_cell.angle_alpha   90.00
_cell.angle_beta   90.00
_cell.angle_gamma   90.00
#
_symmetry.space_group_name_H-M   'P 1'
#
loop_
_entity.id
_entity.type
_entity.pdbx_description
1 polymer ?
#
loop_
_entity_poly.entity_id
_entity_poly.type
_entity_poly.pdbx_seq_one_letter_code
_entity_poly.pdbx_strand_id
1 'polypeptide(L)'
;TRNGCGFCAAGHTAIARKKLGLPEEVIAALRNTQALRDPKLNALALFTVAVLEQKGRVSDAELSAFLKAGYSQANVLEVVLGVSLATLCNYANNLAQTPINAELQAFA
;
A
#
# COMPACT_ATOMS: atom_id res chain seq x y z
N THR A 1 -8.91 2.03 -1.74
CA THR A 1 -7.80 2.02 -0.74
C THR A 1 -8.38 1.76 0.64
N ARG A 2 -7.70 1.04 1.54
CA ARG A 2 -8.25 0.69 2.87
C ARG A 2 -8.48 1.91 3.78
N ASN A 3 -7.59 2.91 3.71
CA ASN A 3 -7.76 4.19 4.43
C ASN A 3 -8.61 5.23 3.67
N GLY A 4 -9.16 4.90 2.49
CA GLY A 4 -10.08 5.77 1.75
C GLY A 4 -9.52 7.12 1.25
N CYS A 5 -8.20 7.31 1.21
CA CYS A 5 -7.61 8.61 0.86
C CYS A 5 -7.34 8.76 -0.65
N GLY A 6 -8.14 9.62 -1.32
CA GLY A 6 -8.00 9.91 -2.76
C GLY A 6 -6.71 10.65 -3.12
N PHE A 7 -6.32 11.65 -2.31
CA PHE A 7 -5.09 12.42 -2.54
C PHE A 7 -3.84 11.53 -2.55
N CYS A 8 -3.69 10.68 -1.52
CA CYS A 8 -2.56 9.77 -1.44
C CYS A 8 -2.62 8.69 -2.54
N ALA A 9 -3.80 8.19 -2.89
CA ALA A 9 -3.93 7.24 -4.01
C ALA A 9 -3.43 7.84 -5.33
N ALA A 10 -3.82 9.09 -5.63
CA ALA A 10 -3.37 9.82 -6.81
C ALA A 10 -1.85 10.03 -6.80
N GLY A 11 -1.31 10.54 -5.68
CA GLY A 11 0.12 10.79 -5.52
C GLY A 11 0.98 9.53 -5.67
N HIS A 12 0.62 8.43 -5.01
CA HIS A 12 1.35 7.17 -5.13
C HIS A 12 1.21 6.54 -6.52
N THR A 13 0.06 6.69 -7.19
CA THR A 13 -0.11 6.26 -8.58
C THR A 13 0.82 7.05 -9.52
N ALA A 14 0.94 8.36 -9.33
CA ALA A 14 1.87 9.19 -10.10
C ALA A 14 3.33 8.78 -9.89
N ILE A 15 3.74 8.49 -8.65
CA ILE A 15 5.10 8.01 -8.34
C ILE A 15 5.35 6.64 -8.98
N ALA A 16 4.44 5.69 -8.79
CA ALA A 16 4.54 4.33 -9.34
C ALA A 16 4.73 4.35 -10.86
N ARG A 17 3.95 5.16 -11.57
CA ARG A 17 4.02 5.26 -13.03
C ARG A 17 5.24 6.07 -13.49
N LYS A 18 5.47 7.27 -12.96
CA LYS A 18 6.46 8.22 -13.50
C LYS A 18 7.88 8.02 -12.98
N LYS A 19 8.04 7.57 -11.75
CA LYS A 19 9.36 7.44 -11.09
C LYS A 19 9.85 6.01 -11.09
N LEU A 20 8.96 5.06 -10.82
CA LEU A 20 9.32 3.64 -10.73
C LEU A 20 9.09 2.88 -12.04
N GLY A 21 8.30 3.44 -12.97
CA GLY A 21 8.00 2.79 -14.25
C GLY A 21 7.27 1.45 -14.07
N LEU A 22 6.45 1.32 -13.02
CA LEU A 22 5.74 0.07 -12.78
C LEU A 22 4.75 -0.22 -13.92
N PRO A 23 4.59 -1.50 -14.30
CA PRO A 23 3.60 -1.89 -15.30
C PRO A 23 2.18 -1.49 -14.89
N GLU A 24 1.37 -1.09 -15.86
CA GLU A 24 0.02 -0.59 -15.60
C GLU A 24 -0.86 -1.64 -14.91
N GLU A 25 -0.70 -2.90 -15.26
CA GLU A 25 -1.43 -4.01 -14.65
C GLU A 25 -1.13 -4.17 -13.16
N VAL A 26 0.10 -3.86 -12.73
CA VAL A 26 0.49 -3.90 -11.31
C VAL A 26 -0.15 -2.73 -10.57
N ILE A 27 -0.09 -1.53 -11.15
CA ILE A 27 -0.70 -0.33 -10.58
C ILE A 27 -2.22 -0.52 -10.47
N ALA A 28 -2.88 -1.02 -11.51
CA ALA A 28 -4.31 -1.29 -11.53
C ALA A 28 -4.69 -2.32 -10.47
N ALA A 29 -3.95 -3.42 -10.35
CA ALA A 29 -4.20 -4.43 -9.33
C ALA A 29 -4.06 -3.86 -7.90
N LEU A 30 -3.01 -3.07 -7.63
CA LEU A 30 -2.83 -2.42 -6.33
C LEU A 30 -3.96 -1.43 -6.01
N ARG A 31 -4.37 -0.60 -6.98
CA ARG A 31 -5.46 0.38 -6.82
C ARG A 31 -6.80 -0.31 -6.52
N ASN A 32 -7.05 -1.43 -7.18
CA ASN A 32 -8.30 -2.19 -7.06
C ASN A 32 -8.24 -3.29 -5.97
N THR A 33 -7.15 -3.37 -5.21
CA THR A 33 -6.93 -4.41 -4.19
C THR A 33 -7.09 -5.84 -4.74
N GLN A 34 -6.61 -6.06 -5.96
CA GLN A 34 -6.59 -7.37 -6.64
C GLN A 34 -5.26 -8.08 -6.40
N ALA A 35 -5.26 -9.40 -6.56
CA ALA A 35 -4.07 -10.22 -6.43
C ALA A 35 -3.01 -9.83 -7.49
N LEU A 36 -1.75 -9.79 -7.06
CA LEU A 36 -0.61 -9.55 -7.94
C LEU A 36 -0.10 -10.88 -8.51
N ARG A 37 0.39 -10.85 -9.76
CA ARG A 37 0.98 -12.01 -10.43
C ARG A 37 2.31 -12.43 -9.82
N ASP A 38 3.09 -11.46 -9.34
CA ASP A 38 4.31 -11.73 -8.59
C ASP A 38 3.94 -12.22 -7.19
N PRO A 39 4.27 -13.48 -6.82
CA PRO A 39 3.87 -14.05 -5.55
C PRO A 39 4.53 -13.36 -4.35
N LYS A 40 5.75 -12.82 -4.52
CA LYS A 40 6.45 -12.10 -3.47
C LYS A 40 5.78 -10.74 -3.21
N LEU A 41 5.49 -9.98 -4.26
CA LEU A 41 4.76 -8.72 -4.11
C LEU A 41 3.32 -8.94 -3.62
N ASN A 42 2.66 -10.01 -4.05
CA ASN A 42 1.32 -10.36 -3.56
C ASN A 42 1.34 -10.65 -2.06
N ALA A 43 2.34 -11.39 -1.56
CA ALA A 43 2.51 -11.64 -0.14
C ALA A 43 2.71 -10.34 0.66
N LEU A 44 3.48 -9.38 0.13
CA LEU A 44 3.65 -8.06 0.73
C LEU A 44 2.33 -7.26 0.78
N ALA A 45 1.56 -7.26 -0.31
CA ALA A 45 0.26 -6.58 -0.36
C ALA A 45 -0.71 -7.18 0.67
N LEU A 46 -0.83 -8.51 0.73
CA LEU A 46 -1.67 -9.22 1.70
C LEU A 46 -1.23 -8.96 3.14
N PHE A 47 0.07 -9.05 3.43
CA PHE A 47 0.60 -8.81 4.76
C PHE A 47 0.36 -7.36 5.21
N THR A 48 0.54 -6.39 4.32
CA THR A 48 0.26 -4.97 4.60
C THR A 48 -1.21 -4.74 4.95
N VAL A 49 -2.13 -5.38 4.22
CA VAL A 49 -3.57 -5.33 4.53
C VAL A 49 -3.86 -5.95 5.89
N ALA A 50 -3.29 -7.12 6.19
CA ALA A 50 -3.46 -7.79 7.48
C ALA A 50 -2.95 -6.92 8.65
N VAL A 51 -1.75 -6.33 8.53
CA VAL A 51 -1.20 -5.42 9.54
C VAL A 51 -2.15 -4.23 9.78
N LEU A 52 -2.67 -3.62 8.70
CA LEU A 52 -3.57 -2.47 8.82
C LEU A 52 -4.90 -2.84 9.47
N GLU A 53 -5.58 -3.87 8.98
CA GLU A 53 -6.92 -4.26 9.44
C GLU A 53 -6.90 -4.84 10.86
N GLN A 54 -5.85 -5.60 11.20
CA GLN A 54 -5.71 -6.25 12.50
C GLN A 54 -4.90 -5.44 13.50
N LYS A 55 -4.54 -4.19 13.16
CA LYS A 55 -3.76 -3.28 14.03
C LYS A 55 -2.46 -3.93 14.51
N GLY A 56 -1.77 -4.62 13.59
CA GLY A 56 -0.51 -5.32 13.84
C GLY A 56 -0.65 -6.69 14.53
N ARG A 57 -1.86 -7.10 14.94
CA ARG A 57 -2.10 -8.40 15.59
C ARG A 57 -2.28 -9.54 14.56
N VAL A 58 -1.38 -9.59 13.58
CA VAL A 58 -1.38 -10.63 12.52
C VAL A 58 -1.19 -12.02 13.12
N SER A 59 -1.82 -13.02 12.51
CA SER A 59 -1.65 -14.42 12.91
C SER A 59 -0.26 -14.96 12.56
N ASP A 60 0.16 -16.03 13.25
CA ASP A 60 1.40 -16.75 12.94
C ASP A 60 1.41 -17.28 11.50
N ALA A 61 0.24 -17.63 10.96
CA ALA A 61 0.09 -18.09 9.58
C ALA A 61 0.39 -16.97 8.57
N GLU A 62 -0.12 -15.76 8.81
CA GLU A 62 0.13 -14.59 7.95
C GLU A 62 1.59 -14.14 8.01
N LEU A 63 2.18 -14.09 9.21
CA LEU A 63 3.59 -13.79 9.39
C LEU A 63 4.47 -14.85 8.71
N SER A 64 4.16 -16.13 8.89
CA SER A 64 4.90 -17.23 8.24
C SER A 64 4.81 -17.16 6.72
N ALA A 65 3.63 -16.85 6.17
CA ALA A 65 3.44 -16.70 4.73
C ALA A 65 4.30 -15.55 4.16
N PHE A 66 4.36 -14.41 4.85
CA PHE A 66 5.20 -13.28 4.46
C PHE A 66 6.69 -13.64 4.46
N LEU A 67 7.19 -14.29 5.52
CA LEU A 67 8.60 -14.70 5.61
C LEU A 67 8.95 -15.77 4.56
N LYS A 68 8.06 -16.74 4.30
CA LYS A 68 8.24 -17.78 3.27
C LYS A 68 8.28 -17.22 1.85
N ALA A 69 7.69 -16.05 1.62
CA ALA A 69 7.83 -15.32 0.34
C ALA A 69 9.23 -14.69 0.16
N GLY A 70 10.14 -14.86 1.12
CA GLY A 70 11.52 -14.41 1.06
C GLY A 70 11.73 -12.99 1.61
N TYR A 71 10.85 -12.54 2.52
CA TYR A 71 11.06 -11.34 3.33
C TYR A 71 11.69 -11.69 4.68
N SER A 72 12.39 -10.73 5.26
CA SER A 72 13.04 -10.86 6.56
C SER A 72 12.19 -10.29 7.69
N GLN A 73 12.60 -10.56 8.93
CA GLN A 73 12.01 -9.92 10.12
C GLN A 73 12.20 -8.40 10.11
N ALA A 74 13.28 -7.88 9.51
CA ALA A 74 13.46 -6.45 9.33
C ALA A 74 12.36 -5.87 8.42
N ASN A 75 12.02 -6.58 7.33
CA ASN A 75 10.97 -6.13 6.42
C ASN A 75 9.58 -6.11 7.08
N VAL A 76 9.32 -6.94 8.09
CA VAL A 76 8.08 -6.87 8.89
C VAL A 76 7.96 -5.50 9.56
N LEU A 77 9.02 -5.02 10.19
CA LEU A 77 9.04 -3.71 10.83
C LEU A 77 9.00 -2.56 9.82
N GLU A 78 9.59 -2.73 8.64
CA GLU A 78 9.48 -1.75 7.54
C GLU A 78 8.06 -1.63 7.01
N VAL A 79 7.28 -2.74 6.96
CA VAL A 79 5.85 -2.68 6.64
C VAL A 79 5.09 -1.89 7.71
N VAL A 80 5.38 -2.12 9.00
CA VAL A 80 4.77 -1.34 10.10
C VAL A 80 5.11 0.15 9.97
N LEU A 81 6.36 0.49 9.64
CA LEU A 81 6.78 1.87 9.37
C LEU A 81 5.99 2.47 8.20
N GLY A 82 5.84 1.74 7.10
CA GLY A 82 5.05 2.16 5.95
C GLY A 82 3.59 2.40 6.29
N VAL A 83 2.97 1.51 7.07
CA VAL A 83 1.60 1.66 7.57
C VAL A 83 1.44 2.89 8.47
N SER A 84 2.40 3.14 9.36
CA SER A 84 2.40 4.33 10.23
C SER A 84 2.46 5.63 9.41
N LEU A 85 3.40 5.70 8.47
CA LEU A 85 3.56 6.86 7.58
C LEU A 85 2.31 7.08 6.71
N ALA A 86 1.76 6.01 6.15
CA ALA A 86 0.53 6.07 5.38
C ALA A 86 -0.65 6.56 6.23
N THR A 87 -0.77 6.06 7.47
CA THR A 87 -1.83 6.48 8.40
C THR A 87 -1.76 7.97 8.66
N LEU A 88 -0.56 8.51 8.94
CA LEU A 88 -0.35 9.95 9.15
C LEU A 88 -0.88 10.78 7.97
N CYS A 89 -0.41 10.49 6.75
CA CYS A 89 -0.79 11.31 5.58
C CYS A 89 -2.21 11.05 5.10
N ASN A 90 -2.70 9.80 5.16
CA ASN A 90 -4.07 9.48 4.78
C ASN A 90 -5.07 10.15 5.72
N TYR A 91 -4.85 10.08 7.03
CA TYR A 91 -5.79 10.65 7.99
C TYR A 91 -5.77 12.16 7.96
N ALA A 92 -4.60 12.78 7.83
CA ALA A 92 -4.49 14.23 7.64
C ALA A 92 -5.28 14.70 6.40
N ASN A 93 -5.07 14.05 5.25
CA ASN A 93 -5.77 14.43 4.01
C ASN A 93 -7.27 14.15 4.05
N ASN A 94 -7.71 13.07 4.68
CA ASN A 94 -9.12 12.78 4.86
C ASN A 94 -9.79 13.84 5.76
N LEU A 95 -9.15 14.19 6.88
CA LEU A 95 -9.66 15.18 7.83
C LEU A 95 -9.74 16.58 7.19
N ALA A 96 -8.68 16.98 6.48
CA ALA A 96 -8.61 18.27 5.82
C ALA A 96 -9.40 18.34 4.50
N GLN A 97 -9.90 17.20 4.00
CA GLN A 97 -10.51 17.07 2.68
C GLN A 97 -9.63 17.68 1.58
N THR A 98 -8.33 17.40 1.63
CA THR A 98 -7.33 18.03 0.76
C THR A 98 -7.68 17.84 -0.71
N PRO A 99 -7.84 18.92 -1.50
CA PRO A 99 -8.13 18.81 -2.92
C PRO A 99 -6.94 18.21 -3.68
N ILE A 100 -7.23 17.38 -4.68
CA ILE A 100 -6.19 16.83 -5.56
C ILE A 100 -5.74 17.93 -6.52
N ASN A 101 -4.44 18.25 -6.52
CA ASN A 101 -3.83 19.21 -7.43
C ASN A 101 -4.07 18.83 -8.90
N ALA A 102 -4.10 19.82 -9.80
CA ALA A 102 -4.35 19.61 -11.22
C ALA A 102 -3.36 18.60 -11.85
N GLU A 103 -2.10 18.62 -11.42
CA GLU A 103 -1.03 17.72 -11.90
C GLU A 103 -1.25 16.26 -11.50
N LEU A 104 -2.08 16.02 -10.48
CA LEU A 104 -2.40 14.69 -9.95
C LEU A 104 -3.77 14.17 -10.41
N GLN A 105 -4.62 15.01 -11.01
CA GLN A 105 -5.99 14.62 -11.42
C GLN A 105 -6.02 13.42 -12.37
N ALA A 106 -5.04 13.31 -13.28
CA ALA A 106 -4.93 12.17 -14.20
C ALA A 106 -4.60 10.82 -13.53
N PHE A 107 -4.28 10.83 -12.22
CA PHE A 107 -3.92 9.63 -11.44
C PHE A 107 -4.93 9.32 -10.32
N ALA A 108 -5.97 10.15 -10.17
CA ALA A 108 -6.98 10.02 -9.12
C ALA A 108 -7.69 8.66 -9.16
#